data_AF-A0A1B8RUT2-F1
#
_entry.id   AF-A0A1B8RUT2-F1
#
_cell.length_a   1.000
_cell.length_b   1.000
_cell.length_c   1.000
_cell.angle_alpha   90.00
_cell.angle_beta   90.00
_cell.angle_gamma   90.00
#
_symmetry.space_group_name_H-M   'P 1'
#
loop_
_entity.id
_entity.type
_entity.pdbx_description
1 polymer ?
#
loop_
_entity_poly.entity_id
_entity_poly.type
_entity_poly.pdbx_seq_one_letter_code
_entity_poly.pdbx_strand_id
1 'polypeptide(L)'
;MKLLGFLEATDNDWSFWTEWLKGLLDGRPLDWELQHQVALIDDAIWDAGPEAVAAEIERIRRHFELEQEVARLKEQLAAVERTPAAALIGDNGGPPLEDAAVRALQTDLALIWKQVEELEEEIAKPSPSPSLLEKIAKTLWEISLRMAAYCGSVADGMIREGTKELAKAGAKWTAGATVVTFTAQTESVQSVVKAIGAFVKALQ
;
A
#
# COMPACT_ATOMS: atom_id res chain seq x y z
N MET A 1 23.64 26.40 -25.21
CA MET A 1 22.87 26.40 -23.95
C MET A 1 21.37 26.35 -24.28
N LYS A 2 20.87 25.20 -24.78
CA LYS A 2 19.45 24.96 -25.08
C LYS A 2 18.88 23.78 -24.29
N LEU A 3 19.74 22.80 -23.93
CA LEU A 3 19.36 21.62 -23.14
C LEU A 3 18.95 21.96 -21.69
N LEU A 4 19.58 22.95 -21.06
CA LEU A 4 19.20 23.38 -19.71
C LEU A 4 17.78 23.97 -19.65
N GLY A 5 17.36 24.70 -20.69
CA GLY A 5 15.99 25.25 -20.75
C GLY A 5 14.91 24.19 -20.98
N PHE A 6 15.25 23.05 -21.59
CA PHE A 6 14.34 21.89 -21.72
C PHE A 6 14.18 21.16 -20.37
N LEU A 7 15.25 21.06 -19.58
CA LEU A 7 15.21 20.46 -18.24
C LEU A 7 14.47 21.33 -17.20
N GLU A 8 14.32 22.63 -17.47
CA GLU A 8 13.54 23.57 -16.65
C GLU A 8 12.09 23.73 -17.12
N ALA A 9 11.74 23.19 -18.31
CA ALA A 9 10.38 23.27 -18.83
C ALA A 9 9.46 22.32 -18.05
N THR A 10 8.56 22.89 -17.25
CA THR A 10 7.52 22.17 -16.50
C THR A 10 6.27 21.89 -17.36
N ASP A 11 6.45 21.73 -18.67
CA ASP A 11 5.33 21.36 -19.53
C ASP A 11 4.99 19.91 -19.20
N ASN A 12 3.73 19.66 -18.82
CA ASN A 12 3.32 18.41 -18.17
C ASN A 12 3.69 17.18 -19.02
N ASP A 13 3.62 17.34 -20.35
CA ASP A 13 3.84 16.27 -21.34
C ASP A 13 5.28 15.75 -21.37
N TRP A 14 6.26 16.57 -20.97
CA TRP A 14 7.69 16.20 -20.99
C TRP A 14 8.24 15.84 -19.61
N SER A 15 7.43 15.92 -18.56
CA SER A 15 7.84 15.70 -17.18
C SER A 15 8.52 14.35 -16.95
N PHE A 16 7.99 13.28 -17.56
CA PHE A 16 8.62 11.95 -17.50
C PHE A 16 10.01 11.92 -18.08
N TRP A 17 10.18 12.46 -19.28
CA TRP A 17 11.45 12.42 -19.98
C TRP A 17 12.51 13.25 -19.27
N THR A 18 12.12 14.38 -18.69
CA THR A 18 12.98 15.21 -17.85
C THR A 18 13.42 14.46 -16.60
N GLU A 19 12.50 13.80 -15.90
CA GLU A 19 12.79 12.98 -14.72
C GLU A 19 13.69 11.79 -15.06
N TRP A 20 13.38 11.06 -16.13
CA TRP A 20 14.14 9.93 -16.64
C TRP A 20 15.58 10.32 -16.98
N LEU A 21 15.76 11.40 -17.77
CA LEU A 21 17.08 11.87 -18.17
C LEU A 21 17.88 12.37 -16.97
N LYS A 22 17.24 13.11 -16.06
CA LYS A 22 17.88 13.58 -14.84
C LYS A 22 18.34 12.41 -13.95
N GLY A 23 17.47 11.42 -13.74
CA GLY A 23 17.79 10.23 -12.95
C GLY A 23 18.97 9.46 -13.54
N LEU A 24 19.00 9.30 -14.86
CA LEU A 24 20.13 8.67 -15.55
C LEU A 24 21.44 9.44 -15.34
N LEU A 25 21.43 10.76 -15.51
CA LEU A 25 22.61 11.62 -15.33
C LEU A 25 23.09 11.65 -13.86
N ASP A 26 22.17 11.61 -12.90
CA ASP A 26 22.45 11.64 -11.47
C ASP A 26 22.83 10.25 -10.90
N GLY A 27 22.88 9.20 -11.73
CA GLY A 27 23.17 7.83 -11.32
C GLY A 27 22.07 7.18 -10.48
N ARG A 28 20.84 7.70 -10.58
CA ARG A 28 19.63 7.23 -9.91
C ARG A 28 18.53 7.04 -10.96
N PRO A 29 18.67 6.06 -11.87
CA PRO A 29 17.66 5.81 -12.89
C PRO A 29 16.32 5.47 -12.24
N LEU A 30 15.24 5.71 -12.99
CA LEU A 30 13.92 5.20 -12.63
C LEU A 30 13.93 3.68 -12.54
N ASP A 31 12.89 3.11 -11.93
CA ASP A 31 12.73 1.65 -11.89
C ASP A 31 12.78 1.06 -13.30
N TRP A 32 13.47 -0.08 -13.45
CA TRP A 32 13.64 -0.72 -14.74
C TRP A 32 12.30 -1.22 -15.31
N GLU A 33 11.44 -1.79 -14.48
CA GLU A 33 10.16 -2.32 -14.93
C GLU A 33 9.23 -1.18 -15.37
N LEU A 34 9.23 -0.06 -14.66
CA LEU A 34 8.50 1.14 -15.08
C LEU A 34 8.97 1.62 -16.46
N GLN A 35 10.28 1.70 -16.69
CA GLN A 35 10.84 2.09 -17.99
C GLN A 35 10.46 1.10 -19.09
N HIS A 36 10.49 -0.19 -18.78
CA HIS A 36 10.11 -1.25 -19.71
C HIS A 36 8.63 -1.15 -20.11
N GLN A 37 7.72 -0.94 -19.17
CA GLN A 37 6.30 -0.74 -19.46
C GLN A 37 6.05 0.49 -20.34
N VAL A 38 6.73 1.61 -20.09
CA VAL A 38 6.63 2.81 -20.94
C VAL A 38 7.18 2.55 -22.36
N ALA A 39 8.26 1.77 -22.48
CA ALA A 39 8.80 1.41 -23.79
C ALA A 39 7.87 0.49 -24.61
N LEU A 40 6.93 -0.21 -23.95
CA LEU A 40 5.95 -1.09 -24.58
C LEU A 40 4.60 -0.41 -24.89
N ILE A 41 4.50 0.92 -24.72
CA ILE A 41 3.34 1.69 -25.20
C ILE A 41 3.10 1.40 -26.69
N ASP A 42 1.84 1.17 -27.05
CA ASP A 42 1.43 0.84 -28.41
C ASP A 42 1.77 1.96 -29.42
N ASP A 43 2.22 1.58 -30.62
CA ASP A 43 2.61 2.50 -31.70
C ASP A 43 1.48 3.49 -32.03
N ALA A 44 0.21 3.09 -31.93
CA ALA A 44 -0.92 3.99 -32.19
C ALA A 44 -1.00 5.15 -31.18
N ILE A 45 -0.53 4.95 -29.93
CA ILE A 45 -0.45 6.01 -28.91
C ILE A 45 0.75 6.92 -29.20
N TRP A 46 1.88 6.34 -29.61
CA TRP A 46 3.04 7.12 -30.06
C TRP A 46 2.69 8.03 -31.24
N ASP A 47 1.95 7.51 -32.22
CA ASP A 47 1.53 8.24 -33.42
C ASP A 47 0.45 9.30 -33.12
N ALA A 48 -0.29 9.16 -32.02
CA ALA A 48 -1.31 10.12 -31.59
C ALA A 48 -0.72 11.43 -31.03
N GLY A 49 0.58 11.44 -30.70
CA GLY A 49 1.32 12.63 -30.30
C GLY A 49 1.63 12.74 -28.79
N PRO A 50 2.34 13.80 -28.38
CA PRO A 50 2.95 13.90 -27.05
C PRO A 50 1.94 13.91 -25.90
N GLU A 51 0.77 14.55 -26.07
CA GLU A 51 -0.29 14.59 -25.05
C GLU A 51 -0.83 13.18 -24.76
N ALA A 52 -1.06 12.37 -25.80
CA ALA A 52 -1.55 11.00 -25.67
C ALA A 52 -0.52 10.08 -25.01
N VAL A 53 0.75 10.21 -25.41
CA VAL A 53 1.87 9.49 -24.79
C VAL A 53 2.02 9.87 -23.32
N ALA A 54 1.94 11.16 -22.98
CA ALA A 54 2.06 11.62 -21.60
C ALA A 54 0.94 11.09 -20.70
N ALA A 55 -0.30 11.09 -21.19
CA ALA A 55 -1.44 10.50 -20.49
C ALA A 55 -1.25 9.00 -20.24
N GLU A 56 -0.78 8.25 -21.25
CA GLU A 56 -0.55 6.82 -21.11
C GLU A 56 0.61 6.51 -20.16
N ILE A 57 1.69 7.30 -20.20
CA ILE A 57 2.79 7.18 -19.24
C ILE A 57 2.28 7.42 -17.81
N GLU A 58 1.43 8.42 -17.59
CA GLU A 58 0.85 8.68 -16.27
C GLU A 58 -0.03 7.51 -15.81
N ARG A 59 -0.85 6.94 -16.70
CA ARG A 59 -1.63 5.72 -16.41
C ARG A 59 -0.73 4.56 -15.99
N ILE A 60 0.36 4.31 -16.71
CA ILE A 60 1.36 3.28 -16.41
C ILE A 60 2.01 3.53 -15.05
N ARG A 61 2.41 4.76 -14.73
CA ARG A 61 3.01 5.08 -13.42
C ARG A 61 2.05 4.81 -12.28
N ARG A 62 0.79 5.23 -12.39
CA ARG A 62 -0.19 5.01 -11.33
C ARG A 62 -0.50 3.53 -11.14
N HIS A 63 -0.52 2.77 -12.22
CA HIS A 63 -0.65 1.31 -12.17
C HIS A 63 0.55 0.68 -11.45
N PHE A 64 1.78 1.04 -11.86
CA PHE A 64 3.02 0.54 -11.24
C PHE A 64 3.16 0.93 -9.75
N GLU A 65 2.81 2.16 -9.38
CA GLU A 65 2.76 2.60 -7.97
C GLU A 65 1.77 1.76 -7.16
N LEU A 66 0.60 1.47 -7.74
CA LEU A 66 -0.41 0.64 -7.10
C LEU A 66 0.07 -0.80 -6.91
N GLU A 67 0.73 -1.40 -7.91
CA GLU A 67 1.34 -2.74 -7.79
C GLU A 67 2.38 -2.79 -6.67
N GLN A 68 3.23 -1.77 -6.56
CA GLN A 68 4.24 -1.71 -5.48
C GLN A 68 3.60 -1.59 -4.10
N GLU A 69 2.57 -0.76 -3.94
CA GLU A 69 1.87 -0.62 -2.66
C GLU A 69 1.15 -1.91 -2.26
N VAL A 70 0.56 -2.60 -3.23
CA VAL A 70 -0.05 -3.93 -3.03
C VAL A 70 1.01 -4.95 -2.60
N ALA A 71 2.15 -5.03 -3.30
CA ALA A 71 3.23 -5.94 -2.97
C ALA A 71 3.77 -5.69 -1.56
N ARG A 72 3.98 -4.42 -1.19
CA ARG A 72 4.42 -3.99 0.15
C ARG A 72 3.41 -4.40 1.23
N LEU A 73 2.12 -4.18 0.99
CA LEU A 73 1.07 -4.59 1.93
C LEU A 73 1.06 -6.11 2.12
N LYS A 74 1.14 -6.90 1.03
CA LYS A 74 1.19 -8.36 1.11
C LYS A 74 2.41 -8.86 1.86
N GLU A 75 3.57 -8.24 1.67
CA GLU A 75 4.79 -8.58 2.44
C GLU A 75 4.59 -8.35 3.95
N GLN A 76 4.00 -7.22 4.33
CA GLN A 76 3.71 -6.90 5.74
C GLN A 76 2.67 -7.84 6.36
N LEU A 77 1.65 -8.23 5.60
CA LEU A 77 0.65 -9.20 6.07
C LEU A 77 1.29 -10.59 6.24
N ALA A 78 2.09 -11.05 5.27
CA ALA A 78 2.77 -12.34 5.33
C ALA A 78 3.83 -12.42 6.45
N ALA A 79 4.49 -11.29 6.78
CA ALA A 79 5.42 -11.23 7.91
C ALA A 79 4.73 -11.51 9.25
N VAL A 80 3.47 -11.08 9.41
CA VAL A 80 2.66 -11.37 10.60
C VAL A 80 2.26 -12.85 10.64
N GLU A 81 1.84 -13.44 9.52
CA GLU A 81 1.46 -14.86 9.45
C GLU A 81 2.63 -15.82 9.71
N ARG A 82 3.85 -15.47 9.27
CA ARG A 82 5.06 -16.30 9.45
C ARG A 82 5.67 -16.21 10.85
N THR A 83 5.10 -15.40 11.74
CA THR A 83 5.53 -15.35 13.14
C THR A 83 5.08 -16.65 13.83
N PRO A 84 6.00 -17.52 14.30
CA PRO A 84 5.64 -18.88 14.71
C PRO A 84 4.62 -18.90 15.86
N ALA A 85 3.60 -19.76 15.73
CA ALA A 85 2.68 -20.07 16.83
C ALA A 85 3.41 -20.52 18.11
N ALA A 86 4.61 -21.11 18.01
CA ALA A 86 5.45 -21.47 19.18
C ALA A 86 6.04 -20.25 19.93
N ALA A 87 6.24 -19.11 19.26
CA ALA A 87 6.51 -17.82 19.93
C ALA A 87 5.23 -17.19 20.51
N LEU A 88 4.06 -17.59 19.98
CA LEU A 88 2.72 -17.16 20.42
C LEU A 88 2.14 -18.05 21.54
N ILE A 89 2.66 -19.27 21.77
CA ILE A 89 2.19 -20.27 22.75
C ILE A 89 3.36 -20.78 23.63
N GLY A 90 4.10 -19.87 24.26
CA GLY A 90 4.64 -20.12 25.59
C GLY A 90 3.50 -20.29 26.61
N ASP A 91 3.37 -21.48 27.15
CA ASP A 91 2.43 -21.90 28.19
C ASP A 91 2.54 -20.99 29.44
N ASN A 92 1.52 -20.15 29.64
CA ASN A 92 1.02 -19.69 30.95
C ASN A 92 -0.14 -18.69 30.73
N GLY A 93 -1.35 -19.22 30.51
CA GLY A 93 -2.62 -18.60 30.91
C GLY A 93 -2.85 -17.11 30.58
N GLY A 94 -2.50 -16.64 29.38
CA GLY A 94 -2.99 -15.35 28.90
C GLY A 94 -4.53 -15.34 28.84
N PRO A 95 -5.20 -14.18 29.03
CA PRO A 95 -6.66 -14.11 28.99
C PRO A 95 -7.19 -14.75 27.70
N PRO A 96 -8.36 -15.40 27.72
CA PRO A 96 -8.85 -16.18 26.59
C PRO A 96 -8.84 -15.34 25.30
N LEU A 97 -8.59 -15.99 24.16
CA LEU A 97 -8.81 -15.45 22.82
C LEU A 97 -10.30 -15.13 22.52
N GLU A 98 -11.11 -14.91 23.57
CA GLU A 98 -12.54 -14.67 23.53
C GLU A 98 -12.91 -13.18 23.41
N ASP A 99 -11.92 -12.29 23.30
CA ASP A 99 -12.18 -10.87 23.07
C ASP A 99 -12.76 -10.66 21.66
N ALA A 100 -13.97 -10.08 21.62
CA ALA A 100 -14.65 -9.73 20.39
C ALA A 100 -13.81 -8.79 19.50
N ALA A 101 -12.99 -7.92 20.10
CA ALA A 101 -12.13 -6.99 19.37
C ALA A 101 -11.01 -7.73 18.60
N VAL A 102 -10.40 -8.75 19.21
CA VAL A 102 -9.35 -9.55 18.56
C VAL A 102 -9.94 -10.38 17.40
N ARG A 103 -11.13 -10.96 17.57
CA ARG A 103 -11.83 -11.67 16.48
C ARG A 103 -12.24 -10.75 15.33
N ALA A 104 -12.70 -9.54 15.67
CA ALA A 104 -13.02 -8.53 14.66
C ALA A 104 -11.78 -8.16 13.84
N LEU A 105 -10.63 -7.98 14.50
CA LEU A 105 -9.36 -7.69 13.82
C LEU A 105 -8.91 -8.85 12.92
N GLN A 106 -9.01 -10.10 13.37
CA GLN A 106 -8.71 -11.27 12.54
C GLN A 106 -9.60 -11.35 11.30
N THR A 107 -10.89 -11.03 11.46
CA THR A 107 -11.86 -10.97 10.36
C THR A 107 -11.48 -9.86 9.37
N ASP A 108 -11.08 -8.69 9.88
CA ASP A 108 -10.63 -7.57 9.07
C ASP A 108 -9.36 -7.89 8.28
N LEU A 109 -8.38 -8.58 8.88
CA LEU A 109 -7.17 -9.04 8.16
C LEU A 109 -7.51 -10.01 7.02
N ALA A 110 -8.38 -10.99 7.27
CA ALA A 110 -8.83 -11.92 6.23
C ALA A 110 -9.58 -11.18 5.10
N LEU A 111 -10.35 -10.15 5.45
CA LEU A 111 -11.04 -9.32 4.46
C LEU A 111 -10.06 -8.47 3.65
N ILE A 112 -8.99 -7.93 4.25
CA ILE A 112 -7.94 -7.20 3.50
C ILE A 112 -7.33 -8.12 2.45
N TRP A 113 -6.93 -9.34 2.81
CA TRP A 113 -6.37 -10.30 1.85
C TRP A 113 -7.29 -10.52 0.66
N LYS A 114 -8.57 -10.81 0.91
CA LYS A 114 -9.57 -10.98 -0.13
C LYS A 114 -9.69 -9.75 -1.04
N GLN A 115 -9.71 -8.55 -0.46
CA GLN A 115 -9.82 -7.30 -1.22
C GLN A 115 -8.56 -7.00 -2.04
N VAL A 116 -7.39 -7.38 -1.55
CA VAL A 116 -6.12 -7.25 -2.27
C VAL A 116 -6.06 -8.24 -3.45
N GLU A 117 -6.53 -9.48 -3.27
CA GLU A 117 -6.62 -10.45 -4.37
C GLU A 117 -7.59 -9.96 -5.47
N GLU A 118 -8.78 -9.48 -5.08
CA GLU A 118 -9.76 -8.90 -6.01
C GLU A 118 -9.20 -7.66 -6.74
N LEU A 119 -8.39 -6.86 -6.05
CA LEU A 119 -7.69 -5.71 -6.63
C LEU A 119 -6.66 -6.14 -7.67
N GLU A 120 -5.79 -7.10 -7.35
CA GLU A 120 -4.77 -7.64 -8.27
C GLU A 120 -5.42 -8.21 -9.53
N GLU A 121 -6.50 -8.98 -9.38
CA GLU A 121 -7.28 -9.50 -10.51
C GLU A 121 -7.90 -8.39 -11.36
N GLU A 122 -8.37 -7.30 -10.75
CA GLU A 122 -9.00 -6.19 -11.46
C GLU A 122 -7.98 -5.35 -12.23
N ILE A 123 -6.84 -5.00 -11.61
CA ILE A 123 -5.81 -4.16 -12.24
C ILE A 123 -5.01 -4.90 -13.32
N ALA A 124 -5.06 -6.25 -13.35
CA ALA A 124 -4.48 -7.05 -14.41
C ALA A 124 -5.33 -7.09 -15.70
N LYS A 125 -6.58 -6.59 -15.67
CA LYS A 125 -7.45 -6.58 -16.84
C LYS A 125 -6.98 -5.51 -17.84
N PRO A 126 -7.16 -5.75 -19.16
CA PRO A 126 -6.88 -4.72 -20.17
C PRO A 126 -7.69 -3.43 -19.98
N SER A 127 -8.86 -3.54 -19.34
CA SER A 127 -9.71 -2.40 -19.00
C SER A 127 -10.26 -2.59 -17.58
N PRO A 128 -9.53 -2.13 -16.55
CA PRO A 128 -10.00 -2.16 -15.17
C PRO A 128 -11.22 -1.25 -14.99
N SER A 129 -12.15 -1.65 -14.13
CA SER A 129 -13.39 -0.94 -13.81
C SER A 129 -13.15 0.09 -12.70
N PRO A 130 -13.25 1.40 -12.97
CA PRO A 130 -13.11 2.43 -11.94
C PRO A 130 -14.09 2.23 -10.78
N SER A 131 -15.34 1.83 -11.09
CA SER A 131 -16.38 1.62 -10.09
C SER A 131 -16.10 0.45 -9.13
N LEU A 132 -15.39 -0.58 -9.58
CA LEU A 132 -14.99 -1.70 -8.72
C LEU A 132 -13.79 -1.30 -7.86
N LEU A 133 -12.80 -0.64 -8.47
CA LEU A 133 -11.64 -0.09 -7.77
C LEU A 133 -12.06 0.86 -6.63
N GLU A 134 -13.02 1.76 -6.87
CA GLU A 134 -13.59 2.64 -5.84
C GLU A 134 -14.27 1.88 -4.70
N LYS A 135 -14.97 0.78 -5.00
CA LYS A 135 -15.60 -0.08 -3.97
C LYS A 135 -14.55 -0.78 -3.12
N ILE A 136 -13.49 -1.29 -3.74
CA ILE A 136 -12.36 -1.92 -3.03
C ILE A 136 -11.68 -0.87 -2.13
N ALA A 137 -11.36 0.31 -2.67
CA ALA A 137 -10.75 1.40 -1.91
C ALA A 137 -11.61 1.82 -0.70
N LYS A 138 -12.93 1.93 -0.87
CA LYS A 138 -13.85 2.23 0.22
C LYS A 138 -13.82 1.14 1.30
N THR A 139 -13.85 -0.12 0.91
CA THR A 139 -13.81 -1.25 1.84
C THR A 139 -12.50 -1.28 2.64
N LEU A 140 -11.36 -1.13 1.96
CA LEU A 140 -10.04 -1.05 2.59
C LEU A 140 -9.92 0.16 3.53
N TRP A 141 -10.45 1.31 3.13
CA TRP A 141 -10.49 2.50 3.99
C TRP A 141 -11.29 2.26 5.28
N GLU A 142 -12.49 1.69 5.18
CA GLU A 142 -13.32 1.36 6.33
C GLU A 142 -12.64 0.36 7.28
N ILE A 143 -11.92 -0.63 6.75
CA ILE A 143 -11.10 -1.54 7.54
C ILE A 143 -9.97 -0.79 8.26
N SER A 144 -9.25 0.09 7.56
CA SER A 144 -8.16 0.87 8.14
C SER A 144 -8.61 1.72 9.34
N LEU A 145 -9.83 2.27 9.29
CA LEU A 145 -10.41 3.02 10.41
C LEU A 145 -10.67 2.12 11.62
N ARG A 146 -11.13 0.89 11.41
CA ARG A 146 -11.33 -0.09 12.50
C ARG A 146 -10.01 -0.54 13.12
N MET A 147 -8.99 -0.78 12.30
CA MET A 147 -7.65 -1.11 12.79
C MET A 147 -7.04 0.03 13.62
N ALA A 148 -7.19 1.28 13.16
CA ALA A 148 -6.76 2.46 13.91
C ALA A 148 -7.49 2.58 15.27
N ALA A 149 -8.81 2.36 15.29
CA ALA A 149 -9.60 2.38 16.52
C ALA A 149 -9.16 1.29 17.52
N TYR A 150 -8.84 0.10 17.03
CA TYR A 150 -8.27 -0.97 17.85
C TYR A 150 -6.90 -0.58 18.44
N CYS A 151 -6.00 -0.02 17.63
CA CYS A 151 -4.71 0.46 18.13
C CYS A 151 -4.87 1.52 19.23
N GLY A 152 -5.83 2.43 19.05
CA GLY A 152 -6.18 3.44 20.05
C GLY A 152 -6.71 2.84 21.37
N SER A 153 -7.57 1.82 21.30
CA SER A 153 -8.12 1.18 22.51
C SER A 153 -7.06 0.40 23.29
N VAL A 154 -6.12 -0.26 22.60
CA VAL A 154 -4.99 -0.93 23.24
C VAL A 154 -4.06 0.10 23.93
N ALA A 155 -3.80 1.23 23.29
CA ALA A 155 -3.01 2.31 23.88
C ALA A 155 -3.65 2.92 25.14
N ASP A 156 -4.97 3.17 25.12
CA ASP A 156 -5.71 3.65 26.29
C ASP A 156 -5.67 2.65 27.46
N GLY A 157 -5.83 1.35 27.16
CA GLY A 157 -5.68 0.28 28.15
C GLY A 157 -4.31 0.27 28.82
N MET A 158 -3.23 0.46 28.05
CA MET A 158 -1.86 0.56 28.60
C MET A 158 -1.68 1.76 29.54
N ILE A 159 -2.29 2.91 29.23
CA ILE A 159 -2.23 4.11 30.07
C ILE A 159 -2.99 3.88 31.37
N ARG A 160 -4.17 3.25 31.30
CA ARG A 160 -5.07 3.06 32.44
C ARG A 160 -4.56 2.06 33.46
N GLU A 161 -3.91 0.97 33.03
CA GLU A 161 -3.50 -0.10 33.95
C GLU A 161 -2.08 0.06 34.53
N GLY A 162 -1.24 0.92 33.95
CA GLY A 162 0.12 1.18 34.41
C GLY A 162 0.99 -0.09 34.45
N THR A 163 2.20 0.00 35.03
CA THR A 163 3.29 -1.01 35.03
C THR A 163 2.96 -2.46 35.41
N LYS A 164 1.72 -2.81 35.79
CA LYS A 164 1.30 -4.20 36.05
C LYS A 164 1.31 -5.08 34.79
N GLU A 165 1.03 -4.53 33.61
CA GLU A 165 1.17 -5.29 32.35
C GLU A 165 2.64 -5.37 31.91
N LEU A 166 3.49 -4.37 32.21
CA LEU A 166 4.94 -4.44 31.99
C LEU A 166 5.63 -5.52 32.86
N ALA A 167 5.12 -5.79 34.07
CA ALA A 167 5.68 -6.81 34.97
C ALA A 167 5.20 -8.24 34.65
N LYS A 168 4.05 -8.42 33.98
CA LYS A 168 3.62 -9.70 33.41
C LYS A 168 4.25 -9.97 32.03
N ALA A 169 4.71 -8.91 31.35
CA ALA A 169 5.37 -8.94 30.05
C ALA A 169 6.85 -9.38 30.09
N GLY A 170 7.15 -10.42 30.87
CA GLY A 170 8.50 -10.99 30.98
C GLY A 170 8.92 -11.92 29.83
N ALA A 171 8.03 -12.28 28.89
CA ALA A 171 8.41 -13.26 27.85
C ALA A 171 7.67 -13.19 26.49
N LYS A 172 6.71 -12.29 26.24
CA LYS A 172 5.94 -12.30 24.98
C LYS A 172 5.45 -10.91 24.66
N TRP A 173 5.59 -10.51 23.39
CA TRP A 173 4.88 -9.41 22.73
C TRP A 173 4.31 -8.36 23.68
N THR A 174 5.09 -7.31 23.97
CA THR A 174 4.57 -6.17 24.73
C THR A 174 3.39 -5.59 23.92
N ALA A 175 2.30 -5.17 24.56
CA ALA A 175 1.19 -4.53 23.88
C ALA A 175 1.63 -3.38 22.94
N GLY A 176 2.79 -2.75 23.22
CA GLY A 176 3.46 -1.82 22.32
C GLY A 176 3.91 -2.41 20.97
N ALA A 177 4.44 -3.64 20.91
CA ALA A 177 4.80 -4.29 19.65
C ALA A 177 3.55 -4.54 18.78
N THR A 178 2.44 -4.95 19.40
CA THR A 178 1.13 -5.10 18.73
C THR A 178 0.64 -3.82 18.09
N VAL A 179 0.62 -2.74 18.87
CA VAL A 179 0.18 -1.43 18.39
C VAL A 179 1.07 -0.94 17.25
N VAL A 180 2.40 -1.11 17.36
CA VAL A 180 3.35 -0.68 16.30
C VAL A 180 3.12 -1.46 15.00
N THR A 181 2.98 -2.79 15.05
CA THR A 181 2.74 -3.59 13.84
C THR A 181 1.42 -3.23 13.18
N PHE A 182 0.31 -3.12 13.94
CA PHE A 182 -0.99 -2.79 13.36
C PHE A 182 -1.11 -1.33 12.90
N THR A 183 -0.37 -0.40 13.51
CA THR A 183 -0.27 0.98 13.00
C THR A 183 0.40 1.00 11.63
N ALA A 184 1.55 0.32 11.48
CA ALA A 184 2.26 0.23 10.20
C ALA A 184 1.42 -0.44 9.10
N GLN A 185 0.65 -1.48 9.46
CA GLN A 185 -0.28 -2.11 8.52
C GLN A 185 -1.44 -1.18 8.15
N THR A 186 -1.97 -0.40 9.10
CA THR A 186 -3.02 0.60 8.84
C THR A 186 -2.55 1.64 7.82
N GLU A 187 -1.34 2.17 7.99
CA GLU A 187 -0.72 3.12 7.06
C GLU A 187 -0.52 2.52 5.66
N SER A 188 -0.16 1.24 5.58
CA SER A 188 0.07 0.56 4.31
C SER A 188 -1.25 0.27 3.58
N VAL A 189 -2.31 -0.11 4.29
CA VAL A 189 -3.68 -0.18 3.72
C VAL A 189 -4.12 1.18 3.19
N GLN A 190 -3.86 2.27 3.92
CA GLN A 190 -4.19 3.63 3.45
C GLN A 190 -3.37 4.05 2.24
N SER A 191 -2.12 3.60 2.14
CA SER A 191 -1.26 3.85 0.98
C SER A 191 -1.83 3.17 -0.27
N VAL A 192 -2.30 1.92 -0.16
CA VAL A 192 -3.03 1.23 -1.24
C VAL A 192 -4.30 1.99 -1.62
N VAL A 193 -5.13 2.43 -0.65
CA VAL A 193 -6.34 3.23 -0.93
C VAL A 193 -6.01 4.50 -1.73
N LYS A 194 -4.95 5.21 -1.33
CA LYS A 194 -4.49 6.41 -2.04
C LYS A 194 -4.02 6.08 -3.46
N ALA A 195 -3.26 5.00 -3.64
CA ALA A 195 -2.79 4.55 -4.94
C ALA A 195 -3.96 4.14 -5.87
N ILE A 196 -4.98 3.46 -5.35
CA ILE A 196 -6.21 3.17 -6.10
C ILE A 196 -6.86 4.46 -6.58
N GLY A 197 -7.02 5.45 -5.71
CA GLY A 197 -7.62 6.73 -6.06
C GLY A 197 -6.81 7.52 -7.11
N ALA A 198 -5.49 7.41 -7.10
CA ALA A 198 -4.64 8.01 -8.13
C ALA A 198 -4.76 7.27 -9.47
N PHE A 199 -4.79 5.93 -9.45
CA PHE A 199 -4.97 5.12 -10.64
C PHE A 199 -6.34 5.32 -11.29
N VAL A 200 -7.43 5.36 -10.51
CA VAL A 200 -8.78 5.66 -11.01
C VAL A 200 -8.84 6.99 -11.74
N LYS A 201 -8.16 8.03 -11.25
CA LYS A 201 -8.09 9.33 -11.93
C LYS A 201 -7.34 9.27 -13.25
N ALA A 202 -6.33 8.40 -13.36
CA ALA A 202 -5.56 8.23 -14.59
C ALA A 202 -6.29 7.36 -15.64
N LEU A 203 -7.44 6.75 -15.29
CA LEU A 203 -8.32 6.04 -16.22
C LEU A 203 -9.40 6.94 -16.85
N GLN A 204 -9.52 8.19 -16.41
CA GLN A 204 -10.55 9.16 -16.84
C GLN A 204 -10.01 10.13 -17.88
#